data_AF-A0AA95N0C9-F1
#
_entry.id   AF-A0AA95N0C9-F1
#
_cell.length_a   1.000
_cell.length_b   1.000
_cell.length_c   1.000
_cell.angle_alpha   90.00
_cell.angle_beta   90.00
_cell.angle_gamma   90.00
#
_symmetry.space_group_name_H-M   'P 1'
#
loop_
_entity.id
_entity.type
_entity.pdbx_description
1 polymer ?
#
loop_
_entity_poly.entity_id
_entity_poly.type
_entity_poly.pdbx_seq_one_letter_code
_entity_poly.pdbx_strand_id
1 'polypeptide(L)'
;MGLYINNRKHPRVYKNKKKIPEPNQKMMRRDYLSEVIDEQSNANVLLLREIHEMKQQFLNQEVVQANNWDKVANQLNELRSSNQKHTEYEELIIHLLKTQEELQKQLSEKISKQEEFQTGVLNRLDQQEALTEKIFRQINHIRSILFERTNYLAEKIDEGYKITSSYVYNLMTGSDQPITFYLMNNKKGEKQK
;
A
#
# COMPACT_ATOMS: atom_id res chain seq x y z
N MET A 1 8.68 -1.35 -118.59
CA MET A 1 7.64 -1.26 -119.65
C MET A 1 7.06 0.15 -119.67
N GLY A 2 7.14 0.85 -120.80
CA GLY A 2 6.54 2.18 -120.96
C GLY A 2 5.06 2.07 -121.30
N LEU A 3 4.19 2.70 -120.52
CA LEU A 3 2.76 2.82 -120.83
C LEU A 3 2.57 3.70 -122.08
N TYR A 4 2.00 3.12 -123.14
CA TYR A 4 1.59 3.83 -124.34
C TYR A 4 0.20 4.44 -124.13
N ILE A 5 0.08 5.76 -124.18
CA ILE A 5 -1.20 6.48 -124.05
C ILE A 5 -1.60 7.01 -125.43
N ASN A 6 -2.68 6.46 -125.99
CA ASN A 6 -3.26 6.92 -127.25
C ASN A 6 -4.25 8.06 -127.00
N ASN A 7 -3.78 9.30 -127.19
CA ASN A 7 -4.56 10.52 -126.94
C ASN A 7 -5.75 10.73 -127.88
N ARG A 8 -5.92 9.91 -128.93
CA ARG A 8 -7.02 10.07 -129.90
C ARG A 8 -8.31 9.34 -129.50
N LYS A 9 -8.25 8.32 -128.64
CA LYS A 9 -9.43 7.53 -128.22
C LYS A 9 -9.98 7.87 -126.84
N HIS A 10 -9.19 8.53 -125.98
CA HIS A 10 -9.57 8.79 -124.59
C HIS A 10 -9.24 10.24 -124.16
N PRO A 11 -10.01 11.24 -124.63
CA PRO A 11 -9.74 12.66 -124.36
C PRO A 11 -9.91 13.08 -122.89
N ARG A 12 -10.47 12.21 -122.04
CA ARG A 12 -10.67 12.46 -120.59
C ARG A 12 -9.55 11.93 -119.70
N VAL A 13 -8.52 11.28 -120.25
CA VAL A 13 -7.40 10.75 -119.47
C VAL A 13 -6.26 11.77 -119.47
N TYR A 14 -6.05 12.42 -118.33
CA TYR A 14 -4.97 13.40 -118.15
C TYR A 14 -3.77 12.74 -117.46
N LYS A 15 -2.59 12.79 -118.09
CA LYS A 15 -1.32 12.40 -117.44
C LYS A 15 -0.78 13.58 -116.66
N ASN A 16 -0.65 13.45 -115.35
CA ASN A 16 0.05 14.43 -114.53
C ASN A 16 1.54 14.44 -114.93
N LYS A 17 2.05 15.57 -115.44
CA LYS A 17 3.45 15.74 -115.87
C LYS A 17 4.37 16.24 -114.75
N LYS A 18 3.83 16.53 -113.57
CA LYS A 18 4.64 16.93 -112.41
C LYS A 18 5.43 15.72 -111.90
N LYS A 19 6.71 15.94 -111.57
CA LYS A 19 7.54 14.94 -110.88
C LYS A 19 6.94 14.76 -109.49
N ILE A 20 6.33 13.59 -109.22
CA ILE A 20 5.84 13.26 -107.88
C ILE A 20 7.10 13.16 -106.99
N PRO A 21 7.25 14.01 -105.96
CA PRO A 21 8.51 14.12 -105.22
C PRO A 21 8.77 12.94 -104.27
N GLU A 22 7.82 12.03 -104.11
CA GLU A 22 7.88 10.99 -103.07
C GLU A 22 7.67 9.59 -103.65
N PRO A 23 8.50 8.59 -103.30
CA PRO A 23 8.20 7.19 -103.55
C PRO A 23 6.98 6.78 -102.72
N ASN A 24 5.96 6.19 -103.36
CA ASN A 24 4.75 5.70 -102.70
C ASN A 24 4.94 4.42 -101.88
N GLN A 25 6.18 4.00 -101.65
CA GLN A 25 6.54 2.87 -100.80
C GLN A 25 7.72 3.27 -99.93
N LYS A 26 7.41 3.80 -98.74
CA LYS A 26 8.36 3.86 -97.62
C LYS A 26 8.00 2.76 -96.61
N MET A 27 7.75 1.54 -97.09
CA MET A 27 7.77 0.38 -96.21
C MET A 27 9.20 -0.15 -96.19
N MET A 28 9.93 0.25 -95.16
CA MET A 28 11.09 -0.49 -94.71
C MET A 28 10.59 -1.88 -94.33
N ARG A 29 10.87 -2.91 -95.14
CA ARG A 29 10.76 -4.30 -94.68
C ARG A 29 11.82 -4.47 -93.59
N ARG A 30 11.45 -4.17 -92.35
CA ARG A 30 12.11 -4.77 -91.21
C ARG A 30 11.71 -6.24 -91.26
N ASP A 31 12.69 -7.13 -91.34
CA ASP A 31 12.43 -8.56 -91.26
C ASP A 31 11.86 -8.85 -89.87
N TYR A 32 10.66 -9.43 -89.79
CA TYR A 32 9.98 -9.73 -88.53
C TYR A 32 10.87 -10.57 -87.61
N LEU A 33 11.70 -11.44 -88.19
CA LEU A 33 12.68 -12.21 -87.44
C LEU A 33 13.73 -11.33 -86.76
N SER A 34 14.19 -10.25 -87.42
CA SER A 34 15.14 -9.30 -86.82
C SER A 34 14.50 -8.50 -85.68
N GLU A 35 13.25 -8.09 -85.82
CA GLU A 35 12.52 -7.40 -84.74
C GLU A 35 12.34 -8.30 -83.50
N VAL A 36 11.97 -9.56 -83.70
CA VAL A 36 11.87 -10.54 -82.62
C VAL A 36 13.23 -10.80 -81.97
N ILE A 37 14.32 -10.88 -82.74
CA ILE A 37 15.68 -11.04 -82.20
C ILE A 37 16.10 -9.80 -81.39
N ASP A 38 15.82 -8.60 -81.89
CA ASP A 38 16.12 -7.35 -81.20
C ASP A 38 15.32 -7.23 -79.89
N GLU A 39 14.02 -7.56 -79.91
CA GLU A 39 13.18 -7.58 -78.71
C GLU A 39 13.63 -8.64 -77.71
N GLN A 40 13.98 -9.84 -78.16
CA GLN A 40 14.51 -10.89 -77.30
C GLN A 40 15.85 -10.48 -76.66
N SER A 41 16.73 -9.84 -77.43
CA SER A 41 17.99 -9.29 -76.94
C SER A 41 17.75 -8.25 -75.84
N ASN A 42 16.84 -7.31 -76.09
CA ASN A 42 16.45 -6.29 -75.12
C ASN A 42 15.83 -6.91 -73.86
N ALA A 43 14.93 -7.88 -74.01
CA ALA A 43 14.32 -8.60 -72.90
C ALA A 43 15.36 -9.35 -72.07
N ASN A 44 16.33 -10.02 -72.71
CA ASN A 44 17.42 -10.71 -72.02
C ASN A 44 18.31 -9.73 -71.23
N VAL A 45 18.64 -8.57 -71.81
CA VAL A 45 19.43 -7.53 -71.12
C VAL A 45 18.67 -6.98 -69.91
N LEU A 46 17.37 -6.73 -70.05
CA LEU A 46 16.52 -6.29 -68.93
C LEU A 46 16.45 -7.36 -67.85
N LEU A 47 16.18 -8.61 -68.20
CA LEU A 47 16.15 -9.73 -67.24
C LEU A 47 17.46 -9.89 -66.49
N LEU A 48 18.60 -9.79 -67.17
CA LEU A 48 19.92 -9.87 -66.53
C LEU A 48 20.13 -8.73 -65.53
N ARG A 49 19.66 -7.52 -65.84
CA ARG A 49 19.70 -6.39 -64.92
C ARG A 49 18.82 -6.63 -63.71
N GLU A 50 17.57 -7.02 -63.90
CA GLU A 50 16.63 -7.29 -62.80
C GLU A 50 17.13 -8.42 -61.90
N ILE A 51 17.70 -9.49 -62.46
CA ILE A 51 18.33 -10.58 -61.68
C ILE A 51 19.53 -10.06 -60.89
N HIS A 52 20.33 -9.16 -61.48
CA HIS A 52 21.45 -8.56 -60.77
C HIS A 52 20.97 -7.68 -59.61
N GLU A 53 19.99 -6.81 -59.84
CA GLU A 53 19.40 -5.94 -58.82
C GLU A 53 18.76 -6.75 -57.69
N MET A 54 17.99 -7.80 -58.03
CA MET A 54 17.41 -8.74 -57.07
C MET A 54 18.49 -9.41 -56.22
N LYS A 55 19.61 -9.84 -56.83
CA LYS A 55 20.73 -10.41 -56.10
C LYS A 55 21.33 -9.42 -55.10
N GLN A 56 21.51 -8.16 -55.49
CA GLN A 56 22.03 -7.13 -54.58
C GLN A 56 21.07 -6.86 -53.42
N GLN A 57 19.76 -6.79 -53.71
CA GLN A 57 18.74 -6.64 -52.67
C GLN A 57 18.76 -7.82 -51.70
N PHE A 58 18.89 -9.05 -52.19
CA PHE A 58 18.96 -10.24 -51.36
C PHE A 58 20.16 -10.21 -50.41
N LEU A 59 21.35 -9.89 -50.92
CA LEU A 59 22.56 -9.77 -50.10
C LEU A 59 22.42 -8.68 -49.02
N ASN A 60 21.85 -7.52 -49.38
CA ASN A 60 21.57 -6.46 -48.41
C ASN A 60 20.57 -6.93 -47.35
N GLN A 61 19.55 -7.67 -47.76
CA GLN A 61 18.54 -8.21 -46.85
C GLN A 61 19.14 -9.24 -45.90
N GLU A 62 20.02 -10.13 -46.35
CA GLU A 62 20.73 -11.09 -45.49
C GLU A 62 21.51 -10.38 -44.38
N VAL A 63 22.24 -9.31 -44.73
CA VAL A 63 22.99 -8.51 -43.73
C VAL A 63 22.06 -7.87 -42.71
N VAL A 64 20.95 -7.28 -43.16
CA VAL A 64 19.94 -6.68 -42.26
C VAL A 64 19.31 -7.75 -41.36
N GLN A 65 18.98 -8.91 -41.90
CA GLN A 65 18.42 -10.02 -41.13
C GLN A 65 19.41 -10.53 -40.09
N ALA A 66 20.69 -10.69 -40.44
CA ALA A 66 21.74 -11.10 -39.50
C ALA A 66 21.86 -10.11 -38.34
N ASN A 67 21.87 -8.80 -38.63
CA ASN A 67 21.89 -7.76 -37.60
C ASN A 67 20.64 -7.77 -36.71
N ASN A 68 19.47 -8.07 -37.27
CA ASN A 68 18.24 -8.20 -36.49
C ASN A 68 18.28 -9.43 -35.59
N TRP A 69 18.80 -10.56 -36.08
CA TRP A 69 19.00 -11.76 -35.26
C TRP A 69 19.96 -11.53 -34.10
N ASP A 70 21.05 -10.79 -34.34
CA ASP A 70 21.97 -10.40 -33.26
C ASP A 70 21.29 -9.55 -32.18
N LYS A 71 20.48 -8.56 -32.59
CA LYS A 71 19.68 -7.76 -31.65
C LYS A 71 18.72 -8.63 -30.83
N VAL A 72 18.01 -9.56 -31.47
CA VAL A 72 17.09 -10.48 -30.79
C VAL A 72 17.85 -11.36 -29.80
N ALA A 73 19.02 -11.88 -30.18
CA ALA A 73 19.86 -12.68 -29.29
C ALA A 73 20.33 -11.88 -28.06
N ASN A 74 20.73 -10.62 -28.26
CA ASN A 74 21.13 -9.72 -27.18
C ASN A 74 19.95 -9.44 -26.23
N GLN A 75 18.78 -9.11 -26.75
CA GLN A 75 17.56 -8.90 -25.95
C GLN A 75 17.17 -10.16 -25.16
N LEU A 76 17.29 -11.35 -25.76
CA LEU A 76 17.00 -12.60 -25.09
C LEU A 76 17.99 -12.88 -23.94
N ASN A 77 19.26 -12.56 -24.14
CA ASN A 77 20.28 -12.67 -23.09
C ASN A 77 20.03 -11.70 -21.93
N GLU A 78 19.68 -10.44 -22.23
CA GLU A 78 19.30 -9.46 -21.22
C GLU A 78 18.08 -9.91 -20.42
N LEU A 79 17.05 -10.41 -21.09
CA LEU A 79 15.85 -10.94 -20.45
C LEU A 79 16.18 -12.14 -19.55
N ARG A 80 17.06 -13.05 -20.02
CA ARG A 80 17.52 -14.18 -19.21
C ARG A 80 18.23 -13.71 -17.95
N SER A 81 19.16 -12.76 -18.07
CA SER A 81 19.87 -12.19 -16.93
C SER A 81 18.94 -11.46 -15.96
N SER A 82 17.93 -10.74 -16.48
CA SER A 82 16.91 -10.10 -15.64
C SER A 82 16.07 -11.13 -14.89
N ASN A 83 15.65 -12.21 -15.55
CA ASN A 83 14.88 -13.28 -14.92
C ASN A 83 15.67 -14.00 -13.82
N GLN A 84 16.98 -14.23 -14.02
CA GLN A 84 17.84 -14.79 -12.97
C GLN A 84 17.88 -13.90 -11.72
N LYS A 85 18.05 -12.59 -11.91
CA LYS A 85 18.00 -11.63 -10.80
C LYS A 85 16.62 -11.60 -10.13
N HIS A 86 15.54 -11.68 -10.90
CA HIS A 86 14.19 -11.75 -10.34
C HIS A 86 14.01 -12.98 -9.45
N THR A 87 14.47 -14.16 -9.88
CA THR A 87 14.41 -15.37 -9.04
C THR A 87 15.22 -15.21 -7.74
N GLU A 88 16.39 -14.57 -7.78
CA GLU A 88 17.18 -14.29 -6.56
C GLU A 88 16.42 -13.34 -5.61
N TYR A 89 15.76 -12.31 -6.15
CA TYR A 89 14.94 -11.40 -5.34
C TYR A 89 13.71 -12.08 -4.76
N GLU A 90 13.05 -12.96 -5.52
CA GLU A 90 11.90 -13.74 -5.05
C GLU A 90 12.29 -14.62 -3.86
N GLU A 91 13.42 -15.32 -3.94
CA GLU A 91 13.94 -16.13 -2.83
C GLU A 91 14.23 -15.27 -1.58
N LEU A 92 14.85 -14.09 -1.77
CA LEU A 92 15.12 -13.17 -0.67
C LEU A 92 13.84 -12.64 -0.03
N ILE A 93 12.82 -12.32 -0.83
CA ILE A 93 11.50 -11.87 -0.35
C ILE A 93 10.84 -12.99 0.46
N ILE A 94 10.85 -14.22 -0.03
CA ILE A 94 10.30 -15.38 0.69
C ILE A 94 11.01 -15.56 2.04
N HIS A 95 12.34 -15.45 2.07
CA HIS A 95 13.11 -15.54 3.32
C HIS A 95 12.73 -14.41 4.31
N LEU A 96 12.59 -13.18 3.81
CA LEU A 96 12.19 -12.04 4.63
C LEU A 96 10.79 -12.22 5.20
N LEU A 97 9.83 -12.68 4.38
CA LEU A 97 8.47 -12.96 4.80
C LEU A 97 8.41 -14.04 5.89
N LYS A 98 9.19 -15.12 5.73
CA LYS A 98 9.29 -16.17 6.75
C LYS A 98 9.88 -15.66 8.07
N THR A 99 10.88 -14.79 7.99
CA THR A 99 11.46 -14.14 9.18
C THR A 99 10.44 -13.23 9.86
N GLN A 100 9.67 -12.47 9.08
CA GLN A 100 8.63 -11.59 9.58
C GLN A 100 7.50 -12.39 10.28
N GLU A 101 7.10 -13.51 9.70
CA GLU A 101 6.10 -14.43 10.29
C GLU A 101 6.57 -14.97 11.65
N GLU A 102 7.82 -15.41 11.75
CA GLU A 102 8.39 -15.90 13.01
C GLU A 102 8.44 -14.78 14.08
N LEU A 103 8.84 -13.56 13.69
CA LEU A 103 8.83 -12.41 14.59
C LEU A 103 7.40 -12.07 15.06
N GLN A 104 6.41 -12.12 14.17
CA GLN A 104 5.01 -11.91 14.53
C GLN A 104 4.51 -12.97 15.52
N LYS A 105 4.88 -14.23 15.32
CA LYS A 105 4.55 -15.31 16.25
C LYS A 105 5.15 -15.07 17.64
N GLN A 106 6.45 -14.74 17.70
CA GLN A 106 7.11 -14.44 18.97
C GLN A 106 6.51 -13.22 19.67
N LEU A 107 6.12 -12.19 18.91
CA LEU A 107 5.43 -11.02 19.45
C LEU A 107 4.05 -11.40 20.02
N SER A 108 3.28 -12.21 19.29
CA SER A 108 1.98 -12.70 19.74
C SER A 108 2.11 -13.49 21.06
N GLU A 109 3.11 -14.36 21.18
CA GLU A 109 3.36 -15.10 22.42
C GLU A 109 3.73 -14.17 23.58
N LYS A 110 4.54 -13.13 23.34
CA LYS A 110 4.89 -12.14 24.36
C LYS A 110 3.67 -11.33 24.81
N ILE A 111 2.82 -10.91 23.88
CA ILE A 111 1.58 -10.18 24.19
C ILE A 111 0.66 -11.06 25.04
N SER A 112 0.45 -12.32 24.66
CA SER A 112 -0.38 -13.26 25.43
C SER A 112 0.15 -13.46 26.86
N LYS A 113 1.47 -13.66 27.04
CA LYS A 113 2.07 -13.73 28.39
C LYS A 113 1.90 -12.43 29.19
N GLN A 114 1.98 -11.29 28.52
CA GLN A 114 1.78 -9.99 29.16
C GLN A 114 0.33 -9.78 29.59
N GLU A 115 -0.65 -10.21 28.79
CA GLU A 115 -2.07 -10.20 29.14
C GLU A 115 -2.36 -11.09 30.36
N GLU A 116 -1.79 -12.30 30.41
CA GLU A 116 -1.90 -13.19 31.57
C GLU A 116 -1.31 -12.54 32.83
N PHE A 117 -0.12 -11.94 32.71
CA PHE A 117 0.51 -11.23 33.82
C PHE A 117 -0.34 -10.05 34.29
N GLN A 118 -0.85 -9.22 33.37
CA GLN A 118 -1.72 -8.09 33.70
C GLN A 118 -3.01 -8.55 34.39
N THR A 119 -3.63 -9.62 33.90
CA THR A 119 -4.82 -10.22 34.52
C THR A 119 -4.50 -10.69 35.95
N GLY A 120 -3.34 -11.32 36.15
CA GLY A 120 -2.86 -11.71 37.48
C GLY A 120 -2.65 -10.52 38.42
N VAL A 121 -2.12 -9.41 37.91
CA VAL A 121 -1.95 -8.16 38.68
C VAL A 121 -3.31 -7.55 39.05
N LEU A 122 -4.26 -7.48 38.11
CA LEU A 122 -5.61 -6.98 38.39
C LEU A 122 -6.31 -7.81 39.47
N ASN A 123 -6.28 -9.13 39.38
CA ASN A 123 -6.85 -10.01 40.41
C ASN A 123 -6.24 -9.77 41.80
N ARG A 124 -4.93 -9.50 41.87
CA ARG A 124 -4.26 -9.18 43.15
C ARG A 124 -4.65 -7.80 43.67
N LEU A 125 -4.85 -6.82 42.80
CA LEU A 125 -5.33 -5.49 43.17
C LEU A 125 -6.75 -5.57 43.73
N ASP A 126 -7.65 -6.32 43.09
CA ASP A 126 -9.02 -6.52 43.59
C ASP A 126 -9.03 -7.18 44.98
N GLN A 127 -8.16 -8.17 45.21
CA GLN A 127 -7.98 -8.79 46.53
C GLN A 127 -7.46 -7.80 47.57
N GLN A 128 -6.49 -6.95 47.20
CA GLN A 128 -5.95 -5.92 48.09
C GLN A 128 -7.01 -4.84 48.39
N GLU A 129 -7.84 -4.46 47.43
CA GLU A 129 -8.94 -3.52 47.63
C GLU A 129 -9.94 -4.09 48.64
N ALA A 130 -10.37 -5.34 48.48
CA ALA A 130 -11.28 -6.02 49.41
C ALA A 130 -10.69 -6.13 50.84
N LEU A 131 -9.39 -6.44 50.95
CA LEU A 131 -8.70 -6.47 52.25
C LEU A 131 -8.64 -5.07 52.88
N THR A 132 -8.35 -4.04 52.09
CA THR A 132 -8.30 -2.65 52.55
C THR A 132 -9.67 -2.19 53.03
N GLU A 133 -10.73 -2.55 52.32
CA GLU A 133 -12.10 -2.26 52.74
C GLU A 133 -12.45 -2.97 54.06
N LYS A 134 -12.05 -4.23 54.21
CA LYS A 134 -12.23 -4.97 55.46
C LYS A 134 -11.49 -4.32 56.64
N ILE A 135 -10.24 -3.89 56.43
CA ILE A 135 -9.45 -3.16 57.44
C ILE A 135 -10.15 -1.85 57.80
N PHE A 136 -10.64 -1.10 56.81
CA PHE A 136 -11.36 0.14 57.04
C PHE A 136 -12.62 -0.09 57.91
N ARG A 137 -13.41 -1.13 57.62
CA ARG A 137 -14.56 -1.52 58.44
C ARG A 137 -14.15 -1.88 59.87
N GLN A 138 -13.06 -2.62 60.06
CA GLN A 138 -12.54 -2.96 61.39
C GLN A 138 -12.08 -1.71 62.17
N ILE A 139 -11.40 -0.76 61.51
CA ILE A 139 -11.01 0.52 62.11
C ILE A 139 -12.23 1.31 62.56
N ASN A 140 -13.28 1.38 61.73
CA ASN A 140 -14.53 2.04 62.11
C ASN A 140 -15.21 1.37 63.31
N HIS A 141 -15.17 0.03 63.37
CA HIS A 141 -15.70 -0.71 64.52
C HIS A 141 -14.90 -0.41 65.81
N ILE A 142 -13.56 -0.43 65.74
CA ILE A 142 -12.70 -0.06 66.87
C ILE A 142 -13.00 1.37 67.32
N ARG A 143 -13.13 2.32 66.38
CA ARG A 143 -13.50 3.71 66.69
C ARG A 143 -14.83 3.79 67.46
N SER A 144 -15.84 3.02 67.05
CA SER A 144 -17.13 2.95 67.72
C SER A 144 -17.00 2.42 69.16
N ILE A 145 -16.26 1.32 69.34
CA ILE A 145 -16.02 0.74 70.68
C ILE A 145 -15.30 1.75 71.58
N LEU A 146 -14.27 2.42 71.07
CA LEU A 146 -13.54 3.43 71.83
C LEU A 146 -14.44 4.60 72.24
N PHE A 147 -15.32 5.06 71.35
CA PHE A 147 -16.28 6.12 71.68
C PHE A 147 -17.25 5.70 72.79
N GLU A 148 -17.82 4.51 72.68
CA GLU A 148 -18.73 3.95 73.70
C GLU A 148 -18.03 3.81 75.06
N ARG A 149 -16.83 3.20 75.08
CA ARG A 149 -16.05 3.01 76.31
C ARG A 149 -15.60 4.31 76.93
N THR A 150 -15.24 5.30 76.12
CA THR A 150 -14.84 6.63 76.60
C THR A 150 -16.04 7.37 77.21
N ASN A 151 -17.21 7.31 76.58
CA ASN A 151 -18.43 7.90 77.13
C ASN A 151 -18.86 7.22 78.44
N TYR A 152 -18.83 5.88 78.49
CA TYR A 152 -19.13 5.14 79.72
C TYR A 152 -18.18 5.48 80.87
N LEU A 153 -16.88 5.58 80.59
CA LEU A 153 -15.89 6.01 81.58
C LEU A 153 -16.13 7.45 82.05
N ALA A 154 -16.44 8.36 81.14
CA ALA A 154 -16.76 9.74 81.48
C ALA A 154 -18.00 9.83 82.40
N GLU A 155 -19.05 9.07 82.09
CA GLU A 155 -20.26 8.99 82.91
C GLU A 155 -19.96 8.41 84.30
N LYS A 156 -19.19 7.32 84.38
CA LYS A 156 -18.79 6.73 85.68
C LYS A 156 -17.91 7.65 86.51
N ILE A 157 -17.02 8.41 85.89
CA ILE A 157 -16.21 9.42 86.58
C ILE A 157 -17.11 10.55 87.09
N ASP A 158 -18.08 11.03 86.30
CA ASP A 158 -19.01 12.08 86.72
C ASP A 158 -19.94 11.62 87.86
N GLU A 159 -20.47 10.39 87.78
CA GLU A 159 -21.22 9.76 88.87
C GLU A 159 -20.36 9.60 90.14
N GLY A 160 -19.14 9.08 90.00
CA GLY A 160 -18.21 8.91 91.12
C GLY A 160 -17.83 10.24 91.78
N TYR A 161 -17.62 11.29 90.97
CA TYR A 161 -17.37 12.64 91.46
C TYR A 161 -18.58 13.19 92.23
N LYS A 162 -19.80 13.03 91.71
CA LYS A 162 -21.03 13.44 92.42
C LYS A 162 -21.18 12.75 93.78
N ILE A 163 -21.01 11.43 93.83
CA ILE A 163 -21.16 10.64 95.07
C ILE A 163 -20.09 11.01 96.09
N THR A 164 -18.82 11.07 95.68
CA THR A 164 -17.72 11.39 96.60
C THR A 164 -17.76 12.84 97.07
N SER A 165 -18.08 13.79 96.18
CA SER A 165 -18.27 15.18 96.57
C SER A 165 -19.44 15.36 97.53
N SER A 166 -20.58 14.70 97.32
CA SER A 166 -21.69 14.72 98.29
C SER A 166 -21.30 14.11 99.63
N TYR A 167 -20.57 12.99 99.62
CA TYR A 167 -20.14 12.34 100.86
C TYR A 167 -19.16 13.21 101.66
N VAL A 168 -18.12 13.74 101.01
CA VAL A 168 -17.13 14.62 101.64
C VAL A 168 -17.79 15.91 102.16
N TYR A 169 -18.76 16.45 101.43
CA TYR A 169 -19.53 17.61 101.87
C TYR A 169 -20.37 17.35 103.10
N ASN A 170 -21.13 16.25 103.10
CA ASN A 170 -21.94 15.86 104.24
C ASN A 170 -21.06 15.69 105.48
N LEU A 171 -19.84 15.14 105.32
CA LEU A 171 -18.86 14.99 106.39
C LEU A 171 -18.34 16.34 106.91
N MET A 172 -18.07 17.32 106.02
CA MET A 172 -17.54 18.62 106.41
C MET A 172 -18.58 19.61 106.93
N THR A 173 -19.83 19.54 106.47
CA THR A 173 -20.86 20.56 106.75
C THR A 173 -22.01 20.05 107.60
N GLY A 174 -22.15 18.73 107.79
CA GLY A 174 -23.18 18.13 108.64
C GLY A 174 -24.62 18.28 108.11
N SER A 175 -24.81 18.57 106.82
CA SER A 175 -26.13 18.73 106.19
C SER A 175 -26.31 17.81 104.98
N ASP A 176 -27.52 17.31 104.73
CA ASP A 176 -27.84 16.30 103.70
C ASP A 176 -28.01 16.85 102.26
N GLN A 177 -27.66 18.12 102.00
CA GLN A 177 -27.88 18.70 100.67
C GLN A 177 -26.65 18.52 99.75
N PRO A 178 -26.82 17.98 98.52
CA PRO A 178 -25.68 17.72 97.63
C PRO A 178 -25.04 19.02 97.09
N ILE A 179 -23.69 19.09 97.12
CA ILE A 179 -22.87 20.23 96.62
C ILE A 179 -23.31 20.76 95.25
N THR A 180 -23.76 19.88 94.35
CA THR A 180 -24.18 20.25 93.00
C THR A 180 -25.23 21.36 92.98
N PHE A 181 -26.09 21.42 94.01
CA PHE A 181 -27.11 22.47 94.14
C PHE A 181 -26.49 23.83 94.52
N TYR A 182 -25.48 23.86 95.39
CA TYR A 182 -24.75 25.07 95.77
C TYR A 182 -23.93 25.64 94.60
N LEU A 183 -23.21 24.79 93.86
CA LEU A 183 -22.44 25.23 92.69
C LEU A 183 -23.34 25.71 91.53
N MET A 184 -24.51 25.08 91.31
CA MET A 184 -25.49 25.56 90.32
C MET A 184 -26.14 26.90 90.73
N ASN A 185 -26.43 27.11 92.02
CA ASN A 185 -26.96 28.39 92.51
C ASN A 185 -25.94 29.53 92.39
N ASN A 186 -24.66 29.27 92.69
CA ASN A 186 -23.61 30.28 92.53
C ASN A 186 -23.38 30.63 91.05
N LYS A 187 -23.40 29.66 90.12
CA LYS A 187 -23.31 29.94 88.67
C LYS A 187 -24.52 30.68 88.09
N LYS A 188 -25.71 30.60 88.69
CA LYS A 188 -26.88 31.41 88.30
C LYS A 188 -26.79 32.85 88.83
N GLY A 189 -26.17 33.06 90.00
CA GLY A 189 -25.92 34.39 90.57
C GLY A 189 -24.87 35.20 89.79
N GLU A 190 -23.91 34.55 89.13
CA GLU A 190 -22.89 35.23 88.32
C GLU A 190 -23.36 35.65 86.92
N LYS A 191 -24.51 35.17 86.43
CA LYS A 191 -25.05 35.54 85.10
C LYS A 191 -26.05 36.71 85.12
N GLN A 192 -26.29 37.34 86.27
CA GLN A 192 -27.19 38.51 86.40
C GLN A 192 -26.47 39.79 86.87
N LYS A 193 -25.18 39.93 86.60
CA LYS A 193 -24.47 41.22 86.66
C LYS A 193 -23.77 41.51 85.34
#